data_AF-A0A1I3KE33-F1
#
_entry.id   AF-A0A1I3KE33-F1
#
_cell.length_a   1.000
_cell.length_b   1.000
_cell.length_c   1.000
_cell.angle_alpha   90.00
_cell.angle_beta   90.00
_cell.angle_gamma   90.00
#
_symmetry.space_group_name_H-M   'P 1'
#
loop_
_entity.id
_entity.type
_entity.pdbx_description
1 polymer ?
#
loop_
_entity_poly.entity_id
_entity_poly.type
_entity_poly.pdbx_seq_one_letter_code
_entity_poly.pdbx_strand_id
1 'polypeptide(L)'
;MVRDRCLCLHAQRAARVLARRFDEALRPYGLTNEQFSLLMALNRPSAASISQIASVLGADRTTLTAALKPLMRDGLATIHADTRDRRARRAALTPAGHERLAAALPVWLAMHEALEATLDAPDPAQTRHGLTLLASWPGMT
;
A
#
# COMPACT_ATOMS: atom_id res chain seq x y z
N MET A 1 -25.49 -9.30 -16.71
CA MET A 1 -25.80 -7.86 -16.66
C MET A 1 -24.51 -7.05 -16.54
N VAL A 2 -24.54 -5.71 -16.72
CA VAL A 2 -23.34 -4.85 -16.57
C VAL A 2 -22.61 -5.11 -15.25
N ARG A 3 -23.37 -5.31 -14.16
CA ARG A 3 -22.85 -5.65 -12.82
C ARG A 3 -21.90 -6.84 -12.85
N ASP A 4 -22.25 -7.91 -13.57
CA ASP A 4 -21.50 -9.18 -13.55
C ASP A 4 -20.24 -9.14 -14.44
N ARG A 5 -20.07 -8.08 -15.24
CA ARG A 5 -18.90 -7.86 -16.11
C ARG A 5 -18.05 -6.64 -15.71
N CYS A 6 -18.54 -5.78 -14.82
CA CYS A 6 -17.91 -4.51 -14.49
C CYS A 6 -16.70 -4.72 -13.56
N LEU A 7 -15.50 -4.83 -14.14
CA LEU A 7 -14.25 -4.97 -13.40
C LEU A 7 -14.05 -3.86 -12.36
N CYS A 8 -14.40 -2.60 -12.69
CA CYS A 8 -14.30 -1.47 -11.75
C CYS A 8 -15.12 -1.71 -10.48
N LEU A 9 -16.36 -2.16 -10.61
CA LEU A 9 -17.24 -2.42 -9.46
C LEU A 9 -16.68 -3.55 -8.59
N HIS A 10 -16.24 -4.65 -9.21
CA HIS A 10 -15.68 -5.79 -8.50
C HIS A 10 -14.38 -5.42 -7.77
N ALA A 11 -13.47 -4.70 -8.44
CA ALA A 11 -12.22 -4.23 -7.85
C ALA A 11 -12.48 -3.29 -6.65
N GLN A 12 -13.36 -2.30 -6.79
CA GLN A 12 -13.68 -1.36 -5.72
C GLN A 12 -14.32 -2.06 -4.50
N ARG A 13 -15.21 -3.02 -4.73
CA ARG A 13 -15.83 -3.79 -3.62
C ARG A 13 -14.81 -4.66 -2.91
N ALA A 14 -13.98 -5.37 -3.67
CA ALA A 14 -12.90 -6.19 -3.12
C ALA A 14 -11.94 -5.33 -2.29
N ALA A 15 -11.43 -4.23 -2.85
CA ALA A 15 -10.53 -3.31 -2.16
C ALA A 15 -11.11 -2.80 -0.83
N ARG A 16 -12.39 -2.40 -0.79
CA ARG A 16 -13.05 -1.93 0.45
C ARG A 16 -13.20 -3.03 1.50
N VAL A 17 -13.51 -4.27 1.08
CA VAL A 17 -13.62 -5.40 2.02
C VAL A 17 -12.26 -5.76 2.58
N LEU A 18 -11.24 -5.83 1.73
CA LEU A 18 -9.86 -6.09 2.14
C LEU A 18 -9.37 -5.01 3.10
N ALA A 19 -9.49 -3.74 2.74
CA ALA A 19 -9.07 -2.62 3.58
C ALA A 19 -9.66 -2.73 5.00
N ARG A 20 -10.99 -2.93 5.14
CA ARG A 20 -11.62 -3.07 6.46
C ARG A 20 -11.08 -4.25 7.28
N ARG A 21 -10.92 -5.41 6.66
CA ARG A 21 -10.40 -6.61 7.37
C ARG A 21 -8.95 -6.41 7.82
N PHE A 22 -8.13 -5.81 6.98
CA PHE A 22 -6.74 -5.51 7.34
C PHE A 22 -6.65 -4.38 8.37
N ASP A 23 -7.50 -3.35 8.31
CA ASP A 23 -7.60 -2.31 9.33
C ASP A 23 -7.93 -2.91 10.70
N GLU A 24 -8.91 -3.81 10.77
CA GLU A 24 -9.28 -4.51 12.01
C GLU A 24 -8.11 -5.32 12.58
N ALA A 25 -7.41 -6.06 11.72
CA ALA A 25 -6.26 -6.88 12.10
C ALA A 25 -5.04 -6.04 12.53
N LEU A 26 -4.82 -4.88 11.90
CA LEU A 26 -3.68 -3.99 12.17
C LEU A 26 -3.93 -3.00 13.31
N ARG A 27 -5.19 -2.86 13.76
CA ARG A 27 -5.58 -1.98 14.87
C ARG A 27 -4.73 -2.12 16.14
N PRO A 28 -4.32 -3.32 16.61
CA PRO A 28 -3.45 -3.46 17.79
C PRO A 28 -2.09 -2.78 17.65
N TYR A 29 -1.63 -2.57 16.42
CA TYR A 29 -0.38 -1.86 16.11
C TYR A 29 -0.59 -0.36 15.88
N GLY A 30 -1.83 0.12 15.97
CA GLY A 30 -2.18 1.51 15.68
C GLY A 30 -1.99 1.88 14.20
N LEU A 31 -2.13 0.90 13.30
CA LEU A 31 -1.98 1.08 11.86
C LEU A 31 -3.29 0.80 11.12
N THR A 32 -3.52 1.53 10.03
CA THR A 32 -4.45 1.14 8.96
C THR A 32 -3.73 0.32 7.89
N ASN A 33 -4.48 -0.38 7.04
CA ASN A 33 -3.98 -1.06 5.85
C ASN A 33 -3.21 -0.12 4.91
N GLU A 34 -3.71 1.10 4.73
CA GLU A 34 -3.06 2.12 3.90
C GLU A 34 -1.73 2.57 4.50
N GLN A 35 -1.69 2.80 5.82
CA GLN A 35 -0.47 3.14 6.54
C GLN A 35 0.55 2.00 6.49
N PHE A 36 0.12 0.76 6.71
CA PHE A 36 0.98 -0.42 6.59
C PHE A 36 1.55 -0.55 5.17
N SER A 37 0.72 -0.39 4.14
CA SER A 37 1.15 -0.44 2.73
C SER A 37 2.18 0.65 2.42
N LEU A 38 2.00 1.85 2.97
CA LEU A 38 2.95 2.94 2.84
C LEU A 38 4.26 2.66 3.59
N LEU A 39 4.21 2.11 4.80
CA LEU A 39 5.42 1.66 5.52
C LEU A 39 6.18 0.60 4.71
N MET A 40 5.48 -0.38 4.14
CA MET A 40 6.06 -1.38 3.25
C MET A 40 6.72 -0.75 2.00
N ALA A 41 6.07 0.22 1.36
CA ALA A 41 6.63 0.92 0.20
C ALA A 41 7.87 1.77 0.55
N LEU A 42 7.97 2.25 1.79
CA LEU A 42 9.11 2.97 2.33
C LEU A 42 10.22 2.05 2.85
N ASN A 43 9.95 0.76 3.06
CA ASN A 43 10.91 -0.22 3.57
C ASN A 43 11.95 -0.59 2.49
N ARG A 44 12.89 0.33 2.27
CA ARG A 44 13.93 0.24 1.24
C ARG A 44 15.28 0.63 1.84
N PRO A 45 16.41 0.18 1.26
CA PRO A 45 17.74 0.51 1.77
C PRO A 45 18.07 2.01 1.77
N SER A 46 17.37 2.81 0.97
CA SER A 46 17.55 4.27 0.90
C SER A 46 16.21 4.98 0.70
N ALA A 47 16.15 6.23 1.15
CA ALA A 47 14.98 7.08 1.02
C ALA A 47 14.48 7.13 -0.43
N ALA A 48 13.19 6.92 -0.66
CA ALA A 48 12.60 6.92 -2.01
C ALA A 48 12.00 8.29 -2.34
N SER A 49 12.00 8.67 -3.62
CA SER A 49 11.29 9.89 -4.03
C SER A 49 9.78 9.70 -3.90
N ILE A 50 9.05 10.79 -3.65
CA ILE A 50 7.58 10.76 -3.58
C ILE A 50 6.98 10.16 -4.86
N SER A 51 7.53 10.46 -6.04
CA SER A 51 7.05 9.91 -7.31
C SER A 51 7.24 8.39 -7.41
N GLN A 52 8.35 7.85 -6.88
CA GLN A 52 8.59 6.40 -6.87
C GLN A 52 7.58 5.68 -5.97
N ILE A 53 7.29 6.24 -4.80
CA ILE A 53 6.31 5.67 -3.86
C ILE A 53 4.90 5.77 -4.43
N ALA A 54 4.56 6.91 -5.05
CA ALA A 54 3.28 7.16 -5.70
C ALA A 54 2.99 6.13 -6.80
N SER A 55 3.99 5.83 -7.64
CA SER A 55 3.89 4.81 -8.68
C SER A 55 3.66 3.40 -8.11
N VAL A 56 4.30 3.04 -7.00
CA VAL A 56 4.12 1.72 -6.35
C VAL A 56 2.72 1.58 -5.78
N LEU A 57 2.18 2.65 -5.18
CA LEU A 57 0.89 2.64 -4.50
C LEU A 57 -0.30 2.98 -5.44
N GLY A 58 -0.04 3.32 -6.70
CA GLY A 58 -1.08 3.78 -7.63
C GLY A 58 -1.76 5.07 -7.17
N ALA A 59 -1.05 5.92 -6.43
CA ALA A 59 -1.58 7.17 -5.86
C ALA A 59 -0.98 8.38 -6.57
N ASP A 60 -1.73 9.47 -6.64
CA ASP A 60 -1.15 10.76 -7.03
C ASP A 60 -0.27 11.34 -5.91
N ARG A 61 0.55 12.33 -6.26
CA ARG A 61 1.50 12.98 -5.33
C ARG A 61 0.80 13.65 -4.14
N THR A 62 -0.37 14.24 -4.35
CA THR A 62 -1.13 14.97 -3.33
C THR A 62 -1.68 13.99 -2.31
N THR A 63 -2.30 12.91 -2.79
CA THR A 63 -2.79 11.79 -1.98
C THR A 63 -1.67 11.18 -1.15
N LEU A 64 -0.54 10.87 -1.76
CA LEU A 64 0.61 10.31 -1.04
C LEU A 64 1.16 11.27 0.02
N THR A 65 1.27 12.56 -0.28
CA THR A 65 1.75 13.54 0.69
C THR A 65 0.80 13.66 1.88
N ALA A 66 -0.51 13.58 1.65
CA ALA A 66 -1.50 13.53 2.73
C ALA A 66 -1.37 12.25 3.56
N ALA A 67 -1.20 11.09 2.92
CA ALA A 67 -1.04 9.79 3.57
C ALA A 67 0.24 9.68 4.42
N LEU A 68 1.30 10.43 4.08
CA LEU A 68 2.54 10.49 4.88
C LEU A 68 2.40 11.31 6.17
N LYS A 69 1.47 12.27 6.24
CA LYS A 69 1.35 13.17 7.41
C LYS A 69 1.10 12.43 8.73
N PRO A 70 0.18 11.46 8.83
CA PRO A 70 0.00 10.69 10.06
C PRO A 70 1.24 9.92 10.46
N LEU A 71 1.94 9.28 9.51
CA LEU A 71 3.16 8.54 9.80
C LEU A 71 4.29 9.45 10.32
N MET A 72 4.40 10.66 9.78
CA MET A 72 5.34 11.66 10.28
C MET A 72 4.98 12.16 11.68
N ARG A 73 3.70 12.43 11.92
CA ARG A 73 3.18 12.83 13.25
C ARG A 73 3.49 11.76 14.29
N ASP A 74 3.35 10.50 13.92
CA ASP A 74 3.56 9.36 14.81
C ASP A 74 5.03 8.91 14.86
N GLY A 75 5.94 9.66 14.22
CA GLY A 75 7.38 9.43 14.25
C GLY A 75 7.85 8.21 13.46
N LEU A 76 7.03 7.65 12.58
CA LEU A 76 7.29 6.42 11.82
C LEU A 76 8.00 6.67 10.48
N ALA A 77 7.87 7.88 9.93
CA ALA A 77 8.50 8.25 8.67
C ALA A 77 9.01 9.69 8.70
N THR A 78 10.03 9.97 7.87
CA THR A 78 10.53 11.32 7.65
C THR A 78 10.46 11.70 6.18
N ILE A 79 10.40 13.01 5.91
CA ILE A 79 10.51 13.57 4.56
C ILE A 79 11.59 14.64 4.57
N HIS A 80 12.53 14.54 3.63
CA HIS A 80 13.61 15.49 3.43
C HIS A 80 13.65 15.99 1.98
N ALA A 81 14.28 17.14 1.75
CA ALA A 81 14.57 17.60 0.39
C ALA A 81 15.60 16.66 -0.26
N ASP A 82 15.49 16.42 -1.56
CA ASP A 82 16.53 15.68 -2.29
C ASP A 82 17.82 16.51 -2.32
N THR A 83 18.96 15.85 -2.19
CA THR A 83 20.28 16.49 -2.16
C THR A 83 20.70 17.02 -3.53
N ARG A 84 20.15 16.48 -4.62
CA ARG A 84 20.43 16.89 -6.00
C ARG A 84 19.39 17.85 -6.57
N ASP A 85 18.15 17.80 -6.06
CA ASP A 85 17.08 18.72 -6.44
C ASP A 85 16.24 19.11 -5.22
N ARG A 86 16.41 20.34 -4.73
CA ARG A 86 15.69 20.84 -3.56
C ARG A 86 14.17 20.93 -3.76
N ARG A 87 13.67 20.86 -5.01
CA ARG A 87 12.24 20.80 -5.34
C ARG A 87 11.67 19.38 -5.20
N ALA A 88 12.53 18.37 -5.27
CA ALA A 88 12.17 16.99 -5.02
C ALA A 88 12.19 16.68 -3.52
N ARG A 89 11.31 15.76 -3.11
CA ARG A 89 11.19 15.28 -1.73
C ARG A 89 11.43 13.78 -1.71
N ARG A 90 12.12 13.32 -0.67
CA ARG A 90 12.36 11.91 -0.40
C ARG A 90 11.79 11.54 0.95
N ALA A 91 11.23 10.34 1.04
CA ALA A 91 10.68 9.80 2.28
C ALA A 91 11.43 8.52 2.69
N ALA A 92 11.56 8.30 3.99
CA ALA A 92 12.19 7.12 4.57
C ALA A 92 11.47 6.71 5.86
N LEU A 93 11.60 5.44 6.23
CA LEU A 93 11.24 4.99 7.57
C LEU A 93 12.25 5.51 8.60
N THR A 94 11.74 5.81 9.80
CA THR A 94 12.57 5.96 10.99
C THR A 94 12.86 4.58 11.60
N PRO A 95 13.77 4.47 12.58
CA PRO A 95 13.91 3.25 13.38
C PRO A 95 12.58 2.77 13.98
N ALA A 96 11.79 3.69 14.55
CA ALA A 96 10.46 3.38 15.08
C ALA A 96 9.48 2.89 13.99
N GLY A 97 9.58 3.43 12.78
CA GLY A 97 8.82 2.96 11.61
C GLY A 97 9.17 1.53 11.23
N HIS A 98 10.46 1.19 11.20
CA HIS A 98 10.92 -0.18 10.95
C HIS A 98 10.44 -1.16 12.03
N GLU A 99 10.58 -0.79 13.31
CA GLU A 99 10.11 -1.61 14.44
C GLU A 99 8.60 -1.84 14.36
N ARG A 100 7.82 -0.79 14.10
CA ARG A 100 6.37 -0.89 13.98
C ARG A 100 5.94 -1.78 12.82
N LEU A 101 6.61 -1.64 11.67
CA LEU A 101 6.38 -2.48 10.51
C LEU A 101 6.70 -3.95 10.81
N ALA A 102 7.85 -4.22 11.42
CA ALA A 102 8.26 -5.56 11.80
C ALA A 102 7.29 -6.21 12.79
N ALA A 103 6.78 -5.46 13.77
CA ALA A 103 5.80 -5.95 14.72
C ALA A 103 4.46 -6.34 14.07
N ALA A 104 4.03 -5.59 13.04
CA ALA A 104 2.75 -5.80 12.35
C ALA A 104 2.82 -6.86 11.24
N LEU A 105 4.03 -7.14 10.71
CA LEU A 105 4.23 -8.04 9.57
C LEU A 105 3.67 -9.47 9.78
N PRO A 106 3.84 -10.12 10.95
CA PRO A 106 3.29 -11.47 11.15
C PRO A 106 1.76 -11.53 11.01
N VAL A 107 1.05 -10.52 11.50
CA VAL A 107 -0.42 -10.45 11.35
C VAL A 107 -0.80 -10.22 9.89
N TRP A 108 -0.06 -9.35 9.18
CA TRP A 108 -0.29 -9.14 7.76
C TRP A 108 -0.08 -10.43 6.93
N LEU A 109 0.94 -11.22 7.26
CA LEU A 109 1.22 -12.52 6.62
C LEU A 109 0.08 -13.52 6.88
N ALA A 110 -0.33 -13.68 8.13
CA ALA A 110 -1.42 -14.59 8.49
C ALA A 110 -2.75 -14.21 7.82
N MET A 111 -3.03 -12.91 7.70
CA MET A 111 -4.22 -12.42 6.98
C MET A 111 -4.16 -12.73 5.49
N HIS A 112 -2.98 -12.62 4.86
CA HIS A 112 -2.81 -13.02 3.45
C HIS A 112 -2.96 -14.53 3.28
N GLU A 113 -2.32 -15.33 4.14
CA GLU A 113 -2.45 -16.79 4.10
C GLU A 113 -3.91 -17.23 4.23
N ALA A 114 -4.64 -16.69 5.21
CA ALA A 114 -6.06 -16.99 5.41
C ALA A 114 -6.93 -16.52 4.23
N LEU A 115 -6.64 -15.36 3.64
CA LEU A 115 -7.34 -14.87 2.45
C LEU A 115 -7.08 -15.78 1.24
N GLU A 116 -5.82 -16.13 1.00
CA GLU A 116 -5.40 -16.95 -0.13
C GLU A 116 -5.98 -18.36 -0.05
N ALA A 117 -6.11 -18.92 1.15
CA ALA A 117 -6.78 -20.19 1.37
C ALA A 117 -8.28 -20.19 1.00
N THR A 118 -8.90 -19.02 0.82
CA THR A 118 -10.30 -18.91 0.34
C THR A 118 -10.44 -18.79 -1.18
N LEU A 119 -9.32 -18.65 -1.90
CA LEU A 119 -9.32 -18.53 -3.36
C LEU A 119 -9.23 -19.93 -3.98
N ASP A 120 -10.38 -20.56 -4.25
CA ASP A 120 -10.45 -21.89 -4.89
C ASP A 120 -9.89 -21.89 -6.33
N ALA A 121 -10.21 -20.85 -7.11
CA ALA A 121 -9.64 -20.55 -8.43
C ALA A 121 -10.05 -19.12 -8.87
N PRO A 122 -9.19 -18.36 -9.57
CA PRO A 122 -7.81 -18.68 -9.94
C PRO A 122 -6.87 -18.62 -8.73
N ASP A 123 -5.69 -19.21 -8.86
CA ASP A 123 -4.70 -19.19 -7.79
C ASP A 123 -4.33 -17.74 -7.36
N PRO A 124 -3.87 -17.53 -6.12
CA PRO A 124 -3.50 -16.20 -5.64
C PRO A 124 -2.48 -15.45 -6.51
N ALA A 125 -1.56 -16.16 -7.15
CA ALA A 125 -0.54 -15.54 -8.00
C ALA A 125 -1.14 -15.01 -9.31
N GLN A 126 -2.04 -15.76 -9.95
CA GLN A 126 -2.80 -15.30 -11.11
C GLN A 126 -3.69 -14.11 -10.76
N THR A 127 -4.32 -14.12 -9.58
CA THR A 127 -5.11 -12.99 -9.09
C THR A 127 -4.26 -11.73 -8.97
N ARG A 128 -3.10 -11.82 -8.32
CA ARG A 128 -2.15 -10.69 -8.21
C ARG A 128 -1.68 -10.22 -9.58
N HIS A 129 -1.32 -11.13 -10.47
CA HIS A 129 -0.88 -10.79 -11.82
C HIS A 129 -1.96 -10.02 -12.60
N GLY A 130 -3.21 -10.48 -12.55
CA GLY A 130 -4.35 -9.80 -13.16
C GLY A 130 -4.55 -8.38 -12.61
N LEU A 131 -4.43 -8.19 -11.29
CA LEU A 131 -4.51 -6.87 -10.66
C LEU A 131 -3.38 -5.94 -11.11
N THR A 132 -2.15 -6.46 -11.27
CA THR A 132 -1.02 -5.69 -11.82
C THR A 132 -1.30 -5.24 -13.24
N LEU A 133 -1.79 -6.12 -14.11
CA LEU A 133 -2.14 -5.78 -15.49
C LEU A 133 -3.22 -4.70 -15.56
N LEU A 134 -4.23 -4.77 -14.68
CA LEU A 134 -5.29 -3.76 -14.59
C LEU A 134 -4.73 -2.41 -14.12
N ALA A 135 -3.83 -2.41 -13.13
CA ALA A 135 -3.22 -1.19 -12.60
C ALA A 135 -2.30 -0.47 -13.61
N SER A 136 -1.73 -1.21 -14.57
CA SER A 136 -0.89 -0.66 -15.65
C SER A 136 -1.61 -0.53 -17.00
N TRP A 137 -2.94 -0.66 -17.04
CA TRP A 137 -3.69 -0.64 -18.30
C TRP A 137 -3.58 0.75 -18.97
N PRO A 138 -3.06 0.86 -20.21
CA PRO A 138 -2.81 2.14 -20.87
C PRO A 138 -4.08 2.85 -21.38
N GLY A 139 -5.25 2.22 -21.26
CA GLY A 139 -6.49 2.67 -21.90
C GLY A 139 -6.55 2.28 -23.39
N MET A 140 -7.63 2.68 -24.07
CA MET A 140 -7.62 2.76 -25.54
C MET A 140 -6.96 4.08 -25.90
N THR A 141 -5.84 4.02 -26.62
CA THR A 141 -5.22 5.19 -27.26
C THR A 141 -6.19 5.87 -28.21
#